data_AF-A0A6A5R5W5-F1
#
_entry.id   AF-A0A6A5R5W5-F1
#
_cell.length_a   1.000
_cell.length_b   1.000
_cell.length_c   1.000
_cell.angle_alpha   90.00
_cell.angle_beta   90.00
_cell.angle_gamma   90.00
#
_symmetry.space_group_name_H-M   'P 1'
#
loop_
_entity.id
_entity.type
_entity.pdbx_description
1 polymer ?
#
loop_
_entity_poly.entity_id
_entity_poly.type
_entity_poly.pdbx_seq_one_letter_code
_entity_poly.pdbx_strand_id
1 'polypeptide(L)'
;MADDKKRQSEHAAADNGVVNPSGAFVMAAAPMYLAFIPVTTYLTKPNSIIQSLTHALIKLLPGVAPTAITSGRAIPALSALYLFWTFGASGALSAGGQAMGRAQGLDNAHPRKHVGSLSGLPLRLRSAHYALMENFPAFALAAALAQILAPNDAQIVNLLGYHVIAKLLVHYPAYLANVAVPRTLAHISATAALVNVCWCLAAGQ
;
A
#
# COMPACT_ATOMS: atom_id res chain seq x y z
N MET A 1 -14.28 42.87 13.25
CA MET A 1 -14.16 42.44 11.83
C MET A 1 -13.36 41.15 11.62
N ALA A 2 -12.12 41.02 12.12
CA ALA A 2 -11.36 39.77 11.94
C ALA A 2 -11.97 38.57 12.69
N ASP A 3 -12.48 38.82 13.90
CA ASP A 3 -13.05 37.78 14.77
C ASP A 3 -14.42 37.27 14.28
N ASP A 4 -15.24 38.16 13.69
CA ASP A 4 -16.51 37.77 13.03
C ASP A 4 -16.28 36.91 11.80
N LYS A 5 -15.29 37.25 10.96
CA LYS A 5 -14.94 36.44 9.78
C LYS A 5 -14.47 35.05 10.18
N LYS A 6 -13.70 34.94 11.26
CA LYS A 6 -13.25 33.66 11.80
C LYS A 6 -14.44 32.81 12.27
N ARG A 7 -15.34 33.38 13.08
CA ARG A 7 -16.56 32.67 13.54
C ARG A 7 -17.46 32.25 12.37
N GLN A 8 -17.67 33.13 11.39
CA GLN A 8 -18.43 32.79 10.18
C GLN A 8 -17.79 31.62 9.41
N SER A 9 -16.46 31.57 9.32
CA SER A 9 -15.75 30.47 8.66
C SER A 9 -15.84 29.16 9.44
N GLU A 10 -15.80 29.20 10.77
CA GLU A 10 -15.96 28.02 11.64
C GLU A 10 -17.39 27.48 11.58
N HIS A 11 -18.40 28.35 11.57
CA HIS A 11 -19.80 27.97 11.37
C HIS A 11 -20.03 27.33 9.99
N ALA A 12 -19.55 27.97 8.92
CA ALA A 12 -19.66 27.42 7.58
C ALA A 12 -18.91 26.07 7.43
N ALA A 13 -17.77 25.92 8.11
CA ALA A 13 -17.05 24.64 8.15
C ALA A 13 -17.86 23.56 8.87
N ALA A 14 -18.46 23.89 10.02
CA ALA A 14 -19.31 22.98 10.79
C ALA A 14 -20.58 22.57 10.02
N ASP A 15 -21.21 23.49 9.30
CA ASP A 15 -22.37 23.20 8.42
C ASP A 15 -22.00 22.22 7.29
N ASN A 16 -20.73 22.22 6.86
CA ASN A 16 -20.17 21.27 5.91
C ASN A 16 -19.61 19.99 6.56
N GLY A 17 -19.88 19.76 7.85
CA GLY A 17 -19.43 18.58 8.60
C GLY A 17 -17.94 18.59 8.99
N VAL A 18 -17.23 19.71 8.82
CA VAL A 18 -15.82 19.85 9.18
C VAL A 18 -15.70 20.17 10.67
N VAL A 19 -15.60 19.11 11.48
CA VAL A 19 -15.45 19.22 12.94
C VAL A 19 -14.02 19.60 13.36
N ASN A 20 -13.01 19.23 12.56
CA ASN A 20 -11.61 19.57 12.81
C ASN A 20 -10.91 20.09 11.53
N PRO A 21 -10.89 21.42 11.30
CA PRO A 21 -10.27 22.02 10.12
C PRO A 21 -8.77 21.76 10.00
N SER A 22 -8.05 21.51 11.10
CA SER A 22 -6.61 21.19 11.06
C SER A 22 -6.31 19.89 10.30
N GLY A 23 -7.31 19.00 10.17
CA GLY A 23 -7.20 17.79 9.36
C GLY A 23 -6.94 18.06 7.87
N ALA A 24 -7.25 19.26 7.37
CA ALA A 24 -6.91 19.67 6.02
C ALA A 24 -5.40 19.63 5.74
N PHE A 25 -4.56 19.76 6.78
CA PHE A 25 -3.10 19.61 6.63
C PHE A 25 -2.69 18.24 6.09
N VAL A 26 -3.49 17.19 6.33
CA VAL A 26 -3.22 15.85 5.78
C VAL A 26 -3.29 15.86 4.24
N MET A 27 -4.08 16.75 3.64
CA MET A 27 -4.14 16.90 2.17
C MET A 27 -2.79 17.36 1.59
N ALA A 28 -1.95 18.03 2.38
CA ALA A 28 -0.60 18.40 1.97
C ALA A 28 0.33 17.18 1.76
N ALA A 29 -0.10 15.97 2.12
CA ALA A 29 0.61 14.74 1.77
C ALA A 29 0.52 14.41 0.26
N ALA A 30 -0.45 14.95 -0.48
CA ALA A 30 -0.61 14.67 -1.91
C ALA A 30 0.66 14.97 -2.76
N PRO A 31 1.30 16.15 -2.68
CA PRO A 31 2.54 16.43 -3.41
C PRO A 31 3.71 15.52 -2.99
N MET A 32 3.67 14.93 -1.79
CA MET A 32 4.74 14.03 -1.31
C MET A 32 4.87 12.77 -2.16
N TYR A 33 3.78 12.26 -2.74
CA TYR A 33 3.84 11.11 -3.64
C TYR A 33 4.69 11.40 -4.88
N LEU A 34 4.64 12.63 -5.40
CA LEU A 34 5.48 13.05 -6.53
C LEU A 34 6.92 13.35 -6.08
N ALA A 35 7.08 14.03 -4.94
CA ALA A 35 8.39 14.37 -4.39
C ALA A 35 9.25 13.13 -4.06
N PHE A 36 8.62 11.98 -3.80
CA PHE A 36 9.31 10.71 -3.54
C PHE A 36 9.72 9.95 -4.80
N ILE A 37 9.29 10.36 -6.01
CA ILE A 37 9.66 9.68 -7.25
C ILE A 37 11.19 9.55 -7.41
N PRO A 38 12.00 10.63 -7.29
CA PRO A 38 13.46 10.51 -7.42
C PRO A 38 14.08 9.56 -6.39
N VAL A 39 13.53 9.53 -5.17
CA VAL A 39 13.97 8.61 -4.11
C VAL A 39 13.70 7.17 -4.52
N THR A 40 12.48 6.88 -5.01
CA THR A 40 12.14 5.53 -5.48
C THR A 40 13.02 5.11 -6.64
N THR A 41 13.29 5.99 -7.62
CA THR A 41 14.20 5.72 -8.73
C THR A 41 15.60 5.37 -8.23
N TYR A 42 16.15 6.18 -7.32
CA TYR A 42 17.47 5.94 -6.75
C TYR A 42 17.58 4.60 -6.01
N LEU A 43 16.58 4.27 -5.20
CA LEU A 43 16.56 3.02 -4.42
C LEU A 43 16.40 1.77 -5.30
N THR A 44 15.76 1.91 -6.46
CA THR A 44 15.37 0.79 -7.33
C THR A 44 16.26 0.61 -8.54
N LYS A 45 17.32 1.42 -8.68
CA LYS A 45 18.30 1.30 -9.76
C LYS A 45 18.80 -0.15 -9.94
N PRO A 46 19.16 -0.56 -11.17
CA PRO A 46 19.77 -1.86 -11.39
C PRO A 46 21.00 -2.09 -10.48
N ASN A 47 21.17 -3.33 -10.03
CA ASN A 47 22.18 -3.77 -9.05
C ASN A 47 22.03 -3.16 -7.64
N SER A 48 20.86 -2.61 -7.31
CA SER A 48 20.53 -2.14 -5.95
C SER A 48 20.22 -3.28 -4.98
N ILE A 49 20.21 -2.95 -3.68
CA ILE A 49 19.71 -3.85 -2.63
C ILE A 49 18.25 -4.22 -2.89
N ILE A 50 17.43 -3.29 -3.40
CA ILE A 50 16.04 -3.55 -3.73
C ILE A 50 15.90 -4.59 -4.83
N GLN A 51 16.77 -4.59 -5.84
CA GLN A 51 16.80 -5.66 -6.83
C GLN A 51 17.09 -7.02 -6.20
N SER A 52 18.11 -7.09 -5.35
CA SER A 52 18.46 -8.33 -4.64
C SER A 52 17.31 -8.83 -3.76
N LEU A 53 16.62 -7.93 -3.04
CA LEU A 53 15.45 -8.28 -2.24
C LEU A 53 14.26 -8.71 -3.09
N THR A 54 14.03 -8.05 -4.23
CA THR A 54 12.98 -8.40 -5.19
C THR A 54 13.21 -9.81 -5.73
N HIS A 55 14.44 -10.10 -6.15
CA HIS A 55 14.84 -11.44 -6.58
C HIS A 55 14.69 -12.48 -5.46
N ALA A 56 15.05 -12.14 -4.23
CA ALA A 56 14.88 -13.03 -3.08
C ALA A 56 13.41 -13.34 -2.82
N LEU A 57 12.52 -12.33 -2.87
CA LEU A 57 11.08 -12.54 -2.72
C LEU A 57 10.51 -13.44 -3.81
N ILE A 58 10.89 -13.22 -5.07
CA ILE A 58 10.43 -14.06 -6.20
C ILE A 58 10.82 -15.53 -5.98
N LYS A 59 12.02 -15.78 -5.45
CA LYS A 59 12.49 -17.14 -5.15
C LYS A 59 11.74 -17.84 -4.02
N LEU A 60 10.95 -17.11 -3.22
CA LEU A 60 10.11 -17.72 -2.18
C LEU A 60 8.84 -18.37 -2.77
N LEU A 61 8.49 -18.09 -4.02
CA LEU A 61 7.32 -18.68 -4.65
C LEU A 61 7.57 -20.15 -5.01
N PRO A 62 6.75 -21.07 -4.50
CA PRO A 62 6.82 -22.48 -4.88
C PRO A 62 6.67 -22.64 -6.39
N GLY A 63 7.57 -23.43 -7.00
CA GLY A 63 7.53 -23.72 -8.44
C GLY A 63 8.10 -22.63 -9.35
N VAL A 64 8.60 -21.51 -8.80
CA VAL A 64 9.24 -20.45 -9.60
C VAL A 64 10.75 -20.69 -9.66
N ALA A 65 11.23 -21.08 -10.85
CA ALA A 65 12.66 -21.26 -11.09
C ALA A 65 13.39 -19.89 -11.11
N PRO A 66 14.70 -19.83 -10.76
CA PRO A 66 15.48 -18.59 -10.84
C PRO A 66 15.48 -17.93 -12.22
N THR A 67 15.31 -18.73 -13.28
CA THR A 67 15.16 -18.25 -14.67
C THR A 67 13.90 -17.42 -14.91
N ALA A 68 12.91 -17.47 -14.01
CA ALA A 68 11.73 -16.61 -14.07
C ALA A 68 12.09 -15.12 -13.97
N ILE A 69 13.17 -14.79 -13.26
CA ILE A 69 13.65 -13.41 -13.09
C ILE A 69 14.11 -12.83 -14.43
N THR A 70 14.76 -13.65 -15.27
CA THR A 70 15.35 -13.21 -16.55
C THR A 70 14.46 -13.45 -17.77
N SER A 71 13.31 -14.10 -17.60
CA SER A 71 12.40 -14.49 -18.70
C SER A 71 11.11 -13.67 -18.77
N GLY A 72 11.10 -12.47 -18.17
CA GLY A 72 9.92 -11.60 -18.12
C GLY A 72 8.79 -12.14 -17.24
N ARG A 73 9.10 -13.09 -16.32
CA ARG A 73 8.16 -13.68 -15.37
C ARG A 73 8.31 -13.14 -13.95
N ALA A 74 9.13 -12.11 -13.76
CA ALA A 74 9.27 -11.42 -12.48
C ALA A 74 7.99 -10.69 -12.06
N ILE A 75 7.32 -9.99 -12.98
CA ILE A 75 6.11 -9.21 -12.69
C ILE A 75 4.92 -10.11 -12.29
N PRO A 76 4.63 -11.23 -12.97
CA PRO A 76 3.57 -12.15 -12.56
C PRO A 76 3.88 -12.81 -11.22
N ALA A 77 5.16 -13.12 -10.94
CA ALA A 77 5.59 -13.61 -9.64
C ALA A 77 5.31 -12.61 -8.52
N LEU A 78 5.73 -11.34 -8.69
CA LEU A 78 5.41 -10.27 -7.73
C LEU A 78 3.90 -10.07 -7.57
N SER A 79 3.14 -10.18 -8.66
CA SER A 79 1.69 -10.08 -8.64
C SER A 79 1.05 -11.22 -7.84
N ALA A 80 1.53 -12.46 -8.00
CA ALA A 80 1.06 -13.60 -7.23
C ALA A 80 1.33 -13.43 -5.72
N LEU A 81 2.53 -12.96 -5.34
CA LEU A 81 2.87 -12.65 -3.95
C LEU A 81 1.94 -11.57 -3.37
N TYR A 82 1.78 -10.47 -4.08
CA TYR A 82 0.99 -9.34 -3.59
C TYR A 82 -0.51 -9.67 -3.51
N LEU A 83 -1.03 -10.42 -4.49
CA LEU A 83 -2.40 -10.92 -4.48
C LEU A 83 -2.63 -11.87 -3.31
N PHE A 84 -1.75 -12.87 -3.12
CA PHE A 84 -1.85 -13.79 -2.00
C PHE A 84 -1.83 -13.07 -0.66
N TRP A 85 -0.90 -12.12 -0.48
CA TRP A 85 -0.82 -11.38 0.79
C TRP A 85 -2.04 -10.48 1.02
N THR A 86 -2.50 -9.78 -0.01
CA THR A 86 -3.62 -8.83 0.08
C THR A 86 -4.94 -9.54 0.33
N PHE A 87 -5.25 -10.61 -0.39
CA PHE A 87 -6.56 -11.26 -0.29
C PHE A 87 -6.56 -12.51 0.58
N GLY A 88 -5.49 -13.31 0.52
CA GLY A 88 -5.36 -14.54 1.30
C GLY A 88 -4.91 -14.24 2.73
N ALA A 89 -3.64 -13.91 2.91
CA ALA A 89 -3.03 -13.81 4.23
C ALA A 89 -3.64 -12.69 5.08
N SER A 90 -3.66 -11.45 4.60
CA SER A 90 -4.21 -10.32 5.38
C SER A 90 -5.73 -10.37 5.52
N GLY A 91 -6.45 -10.97 4.57
CA GLY A 91 -7.89 -11.24 4.69
C GLY A 91 -8.19 -12.21 5.82
N ALA A 92 -7.46 -13.32 5.91
CA ALA A 92 -7.56 -14.28 7.01
C ALA A 92 -7.19 -13.64 8.36
N LEU A 93 -6.12 -12.84 8.40
CA LEU A 93 -5.73 -12.10 9.61
C LEU A 93 -6.78 -11.07 10.02
N SER A 94 -7.45 -10.41 9.07
CA SER A 94 -8.56 -9.49 9.34
C SER A 94 -9.78 -10.22 9.90
N ALA A 95 -10.13 -11.38 9.35
CA ALA A 95 -11.22 -12.22 9.85
C ALA A 95 -10.91 -12.73 11.27
N GLY A 96 -9.68 -13.18 11.51
CA GLY A 96 -9.19 -13.55 12.84
C GLY A 96 -9.23 -12.37 13.82
N GLY A 97 -8.83 -11.17 13.38
CA GLY A 97 -8.97 -9.94 14.15
C GLY A 97 -10.42 -9.66 14.54
N GLN A 98 -11.35 -9.79 13.59
CA GLN A 98 -12.78 -9.64 13.83
C GLN A 98 -13.34 -10.65 14.83
N ALA A 99 -12.89 -11.91 14.75
CA ALA A 99 -13.23 -12.94 15.73
C ALA A 99 -12.68 -12.62 17.13
N MET A 100 -11.42 -12.18 17.23
CA MET A 100 -10.80 -11.76 18.49
C MET A 100 -11.48 -10.55 19.14
N GLY A 101 -12.16 -9.72 18.34
CA GLY A 101 -12.93 -8.58 18.85
C GLY A 101 -14.23 -8.97 19.56
N ARG A 102 -14.57 -10.27 19.66
CA ARG A 102 -15.87 -10.75 20.13
C ARG A 102 -15.74 -12.00 21.00
N ALA A 103 -16.50 -12.04 22.10
CA ALA A 103 -16.54 -13.22 22.98
C ALA A 103 -17.12 -14.47 22.27
N GLN A 104 -18.07 -14.28 21.36
CA GLN A 104 -18.71 -15.37 20.61
C GLN A 104 -17.98 -15.73 19.30
N GLY A 105 -16.83 -15.12 19.03
CA GLY A 105 -16.10 -15.31 17.76
C GLY A 105 -16.76 -14.61 16.57
N LEU A 106 -16.44 -15.09 15.36
CA LEU A 106 -16.88 -14.49 14.10
C LEU A 106 -18.35 -14.83 13.79
N ASP A 107 -19.16 -13.82 13.51
CA ASP A 107 -20.53 -13.99 13.04
C ASP A 107 -20.56 -13.94 11.52
N ASN A 108 -20.64 -15.11 10.90
CA ASN A 108 -20.71 -15.21 9.45
C ASN A 108 -22.09 -14.87 8.86
N ALA A 109 -23.15 -14.79 9.69
CA ALA A 109 -24.45 -14.35 9.22
C ALA A 109 -24.50 -12.83 9.04
N HIS A 110 -23.79 -12.08 9.89
CA HIS A 110 -23.71 -10.62 9.82
C HIS A 110 -22.26 -10.09 9.97
N PRO A 111 -21.35 -10.43 9.03
CA PRO A 111 -19.91 -10.26 9.21
C PRO A 111 -19.45 -8.80 9.35
N ARG A 112 -20.28 -7.83 8.94
CA ARG A 112 -19.93 -6.40 8.97
C ARG A 112 -20.60 -5.62 10.10
N LYS A 113 -21.56 -6.21 10.80
CA LYS A 113 -22.41 -5.50 11.78
C LYS A 113 -21.61 -4.89 12.93
N HIS A 114 -20.54 -5.56 13.35
CA HIS A 114 -19.76 -5.20 14.54
C HIS A 114 -18.43 -4.49 14.20
N VAL A 115 -18.19 -4.18 12.93
CA VAL A 115 -16.91 -3.59 12.50
C VAL A 115 -16.64 -2.25 13.21
N GLY A 116 -17.69 -1.44 13.41
CA GLY A 116 -17.58 -0.14 14.06
C GLY A 116 -17.22 -0.20 15.54
N SER A 117 -17.34 -1.36 16.18
CA SER A 117 -16.99 -1.55 17.59
C SER A 117 -15.59 -2.13 17.81
N LEU A 118 -14.83 -2.39 16.73
CA LEU A 118 -13.47 -2.93 16.86
C LEU A 118 -12.53 -1.86 17.43
N SER A 119 -11.66 -2.27 18.35
CA SER A 119 -10.57 -1.45 18.90
C SER A 119 -9.26 -2.25 18.94
N GLY A 120 -8.15 -1.59 19.29
CA GLY A 120 -6.87 -2.24 19.55
C GLY A 120 -6.33 -3.06 18.37
N LEU A 121 -5.75 -4.22 18.65
CA LEU A 121 -5.18 -5.11 17.62
C LEU A 121 -6.21 -5.60 16.59
N PRO A 122 -7.43 -6.07 16.97
CA PRO A 122 -8.50 -6.37 16.03
C PRO A 122 -8.76 -5.29 14.97
N LEU A 123 -8.89 -4.04 15.42
CA LEU A 123 -9.09 -2.90 14.51
C LEU A 123 -7.88 -2.71 13.59
N ARG A 124 -6.66 -2.83 14.12
CA ARG A 124 -5.42 -2.67 13.32
C ARG A 124 -5.27 -3.75 12.25
N LEU A 125 -5.58 -5.02 12.57
CA LEU A 125 -5.57 -6.12 11.60
C LEU A 125 -6.54 -5.87 10.45
N ARG A 126 -7.78 -5.47 10.78
CA ARG A 126 -8.77 -5.10 9.76
C ARG A 126 -8.32 -3.89 8.95
N SER A 127 -7.88 -2.83 9.60
CA SER A 127 -7.47 -1.60 8.92
C SER A 127 -6.26 -1.82 8.00
N ALA A 128 -5.29 -2.65 8.42
CA ALA A 128 -4.13 -2.99 7.61
C ALA A 128 -4.51 -3.78 6.34
N HIS A 129 -5.46 -4.71 6.44
CA HIS A 129 -6.00 -5.42 5.28
C HIS A 129 -6.70 -4.45 4.31
N TYR A 130 -7.54 -3.54 4.82
CA TYR A 130 -8.21 -2.53 3.98
C TYR A 130 -7.21 -1.59 3.30
N ALA A 131 -6.15 -1.18 4.00
CA ALA A 131 -5.09 -0.37 3.41
C ALA A 131 -4.39 -1.09 2.24
N LEU A 132 -4.16 -2.40 2.34
CA LEU A 132 -3.64 -3.18 1.19
C LEU A 132 -4.67 -3.24 0.07
N MET A 133 -5.95 -3.42 0.42
CA MET A 133 -7.02 -3.54 -0.56
C MET A 133 -7.24 -2.27 -1.38
N GLU A 134 -7.13 -1.11 -0.75
CA GLU A 134 -7.21 0.20 -1.41
C GLU A 134 -6.04 0.46 -2.36
N ASN A 135 -4.87 -0.16 -2.11
CA ASN A 135 -3.68 0.01 -2.96
C ASN A 135 -3.60 -1.02 -4.09
N PHE A 136 -4.30 -2.14 -3.96
CA PHE A 136 -4.22 -3.24 -4.92
C PHE A 136 -4.59 -2.85 -6.35
N PRO A 137 -5.66 -2.07 -6.63
CA PRO A 137 -6.01 -1.69 -8.00
C PRO A 137 -4.90 -0.89 -8.70
N ALA A 138 -4.24 0.02 -7.99
CA ALA A 138 -3.13 0.79 -8.53
C ALA A 138 -1.93 -0.11 -8.87
N PHE A 139 -1.60 -1.06 -7.98
CA PHE A 139 -0.56 -2.04 -8.25
C PHE A 139 -0.91 -2.92 -9.46
N ALA A 140 -2.14 -3.42 -9.52
CA ALA A 140 -2.60 -4.30 -10.60
C ALA A 140 -2.54 -3.60 -11.97
N LEU A 141 -2.96 -2.32 -12.03
CA LEU A 141 -2.82 -1.50 -13.23
C LEU A 141 -1.35 -1.35 -13.65
N ALA A 142 -0.49 -0.92 -12.73
CA ALA A 142 0.93 -0.70 -13.01
C ALA A 142 1.63 -2.00 -13.44
N ALA A 143 1.36 -3.11 -12.76
CA ALA A 143 1.93 -4.42 -13.09
C ALA A 143 1.44 -4.94 -14.45
N ALA A 144 0.14 -4.79 -14.76
CA ALA A 144 -0.41 -5.20 -16.05
C ALA A 144 0.20 -4.39 -17.21
N LEU A 145 0.28 -3.07 -17.07
CA LEU A 145 0.92 -2.21 -18.07
C LEU A 145 2.41 -2.54 -18.24
N ALA A 146 3.14 -2.70 -17.13
CA ALA A 146 4.56 -3.06 -17.16
C ALA A 146 4.81 -4.41 -17.82
N GLN A 147 3.95 -5.41 -17.57
CA GLN A 147 4.06 -6.73 -18.19
C GLN A 147 3.91 -6.69 -19.71
N ILE A 148 3.09 -5.77 -20.22
CA ILE A 148 2.85 -5.63 -21.66
C ILE A 148 3.96 -4.80 -22.32
N LEU A 149 4.36 -3.71 -21.69
CA LEU A 149 5.22 -2.69 -22.31
C LEU A 149 6.71 -2.91 -22.03
N ALA A 150 7.08 -3.37 -20.83
CA ALA A 150 8.46 -3.43 -20.37
C ALA A 150 8.73 -4.64 -19.44
N PRO A 151 8.43 -5.89 -19.86
CA PRO A 151 8.47 -7.05 -18.97
C PRO A 151 9.85 -7.44 -18.45
N ASN A 152 10.92 -7.00 -19.14
CA ASN A 152 12.32 -7.30 -18.79
C ASN A 152 13.08 -6.08 -18.28
N ASP A 153 12.41 -4.92 -18.14
CA ASP A 153 13.07 -3.74 -17.62
C ASP A 153 13.33 -3.90 -16.11
N ALA A 154 14.60 -3.93 -15.74
CA ALA A 154 15.02 -4.15 -14.36
C ALA A 154 14.55 -3.02 -13.43
N GLN A 155 14.54 -1.77 -13.89
CA GLN A 155 14.12 -0.62 -13.11
C GLN A 155 12.62 -0.71 -12.79
N ILE A 156 11.78 -1.01 -13.79
CA ILE A 156 10.33 -1.19 -13.62
C ILE A 156 10.03 -2.38 -12.70
N VAL A 157 10.70 -3.52 -12.89
CA VAL A 157 10.55 -4.69 -12.02
C VAL A 157 10.94 -4.35 -10.58
N ASN A 158 12.03 -3.60 -10.39
CA ASN A 158 12.48 -3.19 -9.05
C ASN A 158 11.52 -2.19 -8.39
N LEU A 159 10.89 -1.28 -9.15
CA LEU A 159 9.86 -0.38 -8.63
C LEU A 159 8.62 -1.15 -8.15
N LEU A 160 8.15 -2.12 -8.92
CA LEU A 160 7.07 -3.02 -8.51
C LEU A 160 7.48 -3.86 -7.29
N GLY A 161 8.70 -4.39 -7.30
CA GLY A 161 9.28 -5.13 -6.18
C GLY A 161 9.37 -4.28 -4.91
N TYR A 162 9.80 -3.02 -5.03
CA TYR A 162 9.85 -2.06 -3.94
C TYR A 162 8.47 -1.83 -3.33
N HIS A 163 7.44 -1.66 -4.16
CA HIS A 163 6.07 -1.52 -3.66
C HIS A 163 5.68 -2.72 -2.80
N VAL A 164 5.89 -3.95 -3.31
CA VAL A 164 5.59 -5.19 -2.58
C VAL A 164 6.36 -5.24 -1.26
N ILE A 165 7.67 -4.99 -1.28
CA ILE A 165 8.53 -4.97 -0.08
C ILE A 165 8.02 -3.94 0.93
N ALA A 166 7.83 -2.70 0.51
CA ALA A 166 7.42 -1.61 1.38
C ALA A 166 6.03 -1.87 2.00
N LYS A 167 5.08 -2.44 1.24
CA LYS A 167 3.76 -2.78 1.77
C LYS A 167 3.80 -3.97 2.73
N LEU A 168 4.49 -5.05 2.37
CA LEU A 168 4.47 -6.31 3.12
C LEU A 168 5.40 -6.31 4.32
N LEU A 169 6.61 -5.78 4.17
CA LEU A 169 7.68 -5.91 5.16
C LEU A 169 7.81 -4.69 6.07
N VAL A 170 7.24 -3.54 5.69
CA VAL A 170 7.32 -2.31 6.49
C VAL A 170 5.94 -1.78 6.87
N HIS A 171 5.10 -1.44 5.89
CA HIS A 171 3.80 -0.81 6.12
C HIS A 171 2.88 -1.70 6.96
N TYR A 172 2.68 -2.95 6.55
CA TYR A 172 1.77 -3.87 7.23
C TYR A 172 2.22 -4.18 8.68
N PRO A 173 3.49 -4.58 8.95
CA PRO A 173 3.97 -4.77 10.33
C PRO A 173 3.89 -3.49 11.17
N ALA A 174 4.27 -2.33 10.62
CA ALA A 174 4.15 -1.05 11.32
C ALA A 174 2.70 -0.71 11.65
N TYR A 175 1.75 -1.09 10.79
CA TYR A 175 0.33 -0.98 11.05
C TYR A 175 -0.09 -1.81 12.28
N LEU A 176 0.35 -3.06 12.36
CA LEU A 176 0.00 -3.95 13.46
C LEU A 176 0.66 -3.54 14.78
N ALA A 177 1.91 -3.08 14.71
CA ALA A 177 2.70 -2.57 15.84
C ALA A 177 2.30 -1.14 16.26
N ASN A 178 1.37 -0.50 15.55
CA ASN A 178 0.91 0.86 15.81
C ASN A 178 2.02 1.93 15.75
N VAL A 179 2.98 1.78 14.84
CA VAL A 179 4.10 2.73 14.67
C VAL A 179 3.84 3.64 13.46
N ALA A 180 3.50 4.91 13.72
CA ALA A 180 2.93 5.80 12.71
C ALA A 180 3.90 6.23 11.60
N VAL A 181 5.13 6.60 11.96
CA VAL A 181 6.13 7.14 11.02
C VAL A 181 6.51 6.13 9.92
N PRO A 182 7.01 4.92 10.24
CA PRO A 182 7.36 3.94 9.21
C PRO A 182 6.13 3.49 8.40
N ARG A 183 4.96 3.40 9.03
CA ARG A 183 3.69 3.10 8.32
C ARG A 183 3.41 4.13 7.22
N THR A 184 3.54 5.41 7.55
CA THR A 184 3.22 6.52 6.65
C THR A 184 4.28 6.65 5.55
N LEU A 185 5.56 6.62 5.92
CA LEU A 185 6.66 6.72 4.94
C LEU A 185 6.63 5.55 3.95
N ALA A 186 6.46 4.31 4.43
CA ALA A 186 6.35 3.15 3.56
C ALA A 186 5.12 3.22 2.66
N HIS A 187 4.01 3.78 3.16
CA HIS A 187 2.82 3.98 2.33
C HIS A 187 3.08 4.98 1.20
N ILE A 188 3.62 6.17 1.53
CA ILE A 188 3.90 7.24 0.57
C ILE A 188 4.91 6.77 -0.48
N SER A 189 6.03 6.17 -0.06
CA SER A 189 7.06 5.72 -0.99
C SER A 189 6.60 4.56 -1.87
N ALA A 190 5.82 3.61 -1.33
CA ALA A 190 5.28 2.50 -2.12
C ALA A 190 4.29 2.99 -3.19
N THR A 191 3.45 3.98 -2.85
CA THR A 191 2.53 4.58 -3.82
C THR A 191 3.27 5.42 -4.85
N ALA A 192 4.27 6.20 -4.43
CA ALA A 192 5.17 6.94 -5.33
C ALA A 192 5.85 6.01 -6.34
N ALA A 193 6.27 4.81 -5.94
CA ALA A 193 6.87 3.84 -6.83
C ALA A 193 5.90 3.36 -7.94
N LEU A 194 4.61 3.19 -7.64
CA LEU A 194 3.61 2.84 -8.66
C LEU A 194 3.36 3.99 -9.63
N VAL A 195 3.27 5.22 -9.11
CA VAL A 195 3.19 6.42 -9.95
C VAL A 195 4.40 6.49 -10.87
N ASN A 196 5.59 6.22 -10.34
CA ASN A 196 6.84 6.21 -11.08
C ASN A 196 6.85 5.14 -12.19
N VAL A 197 6.37 3.92 -11.91
CA VAL A 197 6.19 2.89 -12.97
C VAL A 197 5.35 3.43 -14.11
N CYS A 198 4.15 3.94 -13.80
CA CYS A 198 3.26 4.48 -14.83
C CYS A 198 3.89 5.68 -15.56
N TRP A 199 4.67 6.50 -14.87
CA TRP A 199 5.36 7.65 -15.45
C TRP A 199 6.46 7.22 -16.43
N CYS A 200 7.33 6.28 -16.04
CA CYS A 200 8.36 5.73 -16.92
C CYS A 200 7.74 5.11 -18.17
N LEU A 201 6.70 4.27 -17.99
CA LEU A 201 6.00 3.65 -19.10
C LEU A 201 5.35 4.68 -20.05
N ALA A 202 4.76 5.75 -19.51
CA ALA A 202 4.18 6.83 -20.31
C ALA A 202 5.25 7.65 -21.06
N ALA A 203 6.44 7.81 -20.47
CA ALA A 203 7.56 8.50 -21.09
C ALA A 203 8.34 7.63 -22.11
N GLY A 204 8.03 6.34 -22.21
CA GLY A 204 8.80 5.39 -23.03
C GLY A 204 10.21 5.13 -22.48
N GLN A 205 10.38 5.26 -21.17
CA GLN A 205 11.63 5.04 -20.44
C GLN A 205 11.67 3.67 -19.77
#